data_AF-A0A524DSK3-F1
#
_entry.id   AF-A0A524DSK3-F1
#
_cell.length_a   1.000
_cell.length_b   1.000
_cell.length_c   1.000
_cell.angle_alpha   90.00
_cell.angle_beta   90.00
_cell.angle_gamma   90.00
#
_symmetry.space_group_name_H-M   'P 1'
#
loop_
_entity.id
_entity.type
_entity.pdbx_description
1 polymer ?
#
loop_
_entity_poly.entity_id
_entity_poly.type
_entity_poly.pdbx_seq_one_letter_code
_entity_poly.pdbx_strand_id
1 'polypeptide(L)'
;MQTCPKCGRANDVTRKYCVRCGASLLKRDEDSTPEPVKAPKPEPIQQVSVETEEPYVGPSSEGPSHLMKSEKAEPTESPVLDRESGKAVVKDIL
;
A
#
# COMPACT_ATOMS: atom_id res chain seq x y z
N MET A 1 -0.89 -15.70 8.47
CA MET A 1 -1.84 -14.57 8.33
C MET A 1 -2.08 -13.95 9.69
N GLN A 2 -2.29 -12.64 9.77
CA GLN A 2 -2.66 -11.94 11.01
C GLN A 2 -3.90 -11.07 10.82
N THR A 3 -4.73 -11.01 11.84
CA THR A 3 -5.97 -10.24 11.80
C THR A 3 -5.72 -8.85 12.36
N CYS A 4 -6.18 -7.82 11.63
CA CYS A 4 -6.07 -6.45 12.09
C CYS A 4 -6.91 -6.23 13.35
N PRO A 5 -6.34 -5.75 14.47
CA PRO A 5 -7.09 -5.54 15.71
C PRO A 5 -8.11 -4.40 15.62
N LYS A 6 -7.91 -3.45 14.70
CA LYS A 6 -8.81 -2.30 14.53
C LYS A 6 -10.07 -2.63 13.74
N CYS A 7 -9.99 -3.58 12.80
CA CYS A 7 -11.06 -3.78 11.81
C CYS A 7 -11.36 -5.25 11.46
N GLY A 8 -10.55 -6.21 11.93
CA GLY A 8 -10.77 -7.63 11.67
C GLY A 8 -10.36 -8.13 10.28
N ARG A 9 -9.72 -7.30 9.43
CA ARG A 9 -9.24 -7.77 8.12
C ARG A 9 -8.05 -8.72 8.29
N ALA A 10 -8.07 -9.85 7.58
CA ALA A 10 -6.89 -10.71 7.42
C ALA A 10 -5.83 -10.04 6.55
N ASN A 11 -4.59 -10.04 7.03
CA ASN A 11 -3.40 -9.49 6.37
C ASN A 11 -2.27 -10.52 6.38
N ASP A 12 -1.33 -10.39 5.45
CA ASP A 12 -0.06 -11.11 5.50
C ASP A 12 0.75 -10.75 6.75
N VAL A 13 1.53 -11.70 7.25
CA VAL A 13 2.36 -11.53 8.45
C VAL A 13 3.54 -10.57 8.24
N THR A 14 3.93 -10.33 6.99
CA THR A 14 5.01 -9.41 6.62
C THR A 14 4.54 -7.96 6.47
N ARG A 15 3.23 -7.72 6.50
CA ARG A 15 2.66 -6.37 6.32
C ARG A 15 2.81 -5.57 7.60
N LYS A 16 3.41 -4.38 7.48
CA LYS A 16 3.54 -3.42 8.58
C LYS A 16 2.22 -2.70 8.90
N TYR A 17 1.32 -2.58 7.91
CA TYR A 17 0.05 -1.85 8.03
C TYR A 17 -1.11 -2.62 7.38
N CYS A 18 -2.32 -2.43 7.91
CA CYS A 18 -3.54 -3.06 7.43
C CYS A 18 -3.96 -2.52 6.06
N VAL A 19 -4.17 -3.41 5.08
CA VAL A 19 -4.57 -3.03 3.71
C VAL A 19 -5.97 -2.39 3.61
N ARG A 20 -6.80 -2.54 4.65
CA ARG A 20 -8.17 -2.00 4.65
C ARG A 20 -8.31 -0.68 5.37
N CYS A 21 -7.62 -0.50 6.51
CA CYS A 21 -7.84 0.64 7.40
C CYS A 21 -6.56 1.37 7.81
N GLY A 22 -5.39 0.97 7.30
CA GLY A 22 -4.11 1.61 7.57
C GLY A 22 -3.54 1.42 8.99
N ALA A 23 -4.23 0.69 9.87
CA ALA A 23 -3.76 0.47 11.23
C ALA A 23 -2.41 -0.29 11.26
N SER A 24 -1.51 0.08 12.16
CA SER A 24 -0.26 -0.65 12.38
C SER A 24 -0.56 -2.09 12.78
N LEU A 25 0.19 -2.99 12.18
CA LEU A 25 0.14 -4.43 12.40
C LEU A 25 1.37 -4.95 13.15
N LEU A 26 2.36 -4.07 13.37
CA LEU A 26 3.51 -4.36 14.20
C LEU A 26 3.05 -4.44 15.65
N LYS A 27 3.14 -5.63 16.24
CA LYS A 27 3.13 -5.74 17.69
C LYS A 27 4.40 -5.05 18.16
N ARG A 28 4.26 -3.98 18.94
CA ARG A 28 5.40 -3.41 19.64
C ARG A 28 5.71 -4.43 20.73
N ASP A 29 6.88 -5.05 20.68
CA ASP A 29 7.43 -5.85 21.77
C ASP A 29 7.79 -4.92 22.96
N GLU A 30 6.80 -4.16 23.45
CA GLU A 30 6.89 -3.30 24.64
C GLU A 30 6.52 -4.10 25.90
N ASP A 31 7.06 -5.30 26.00
CA ASP A 31 7.23 -5.95 27.30
C ASP A 31 8.71 -6.24 27.57
N SER A 32 9.62 -5.70 26.74
CA SER A 32 10.95 -5.31 27.23
C SER A 32 10.81 -3.87 27.71
N THR A 33 10.18 -3.70 28.87
CA THR A 33 10.52 -2.57 29.72
C THR A 33 12.02 -2.73 30.00
N PRO A 34 12.94 -1.91 29.46
CA PRO A 34 14.22 -1.79 30.15
C PRO A 34 13.82 -1.34 31.55
N GLU A 35 14.19 -2.10 32.58
CA GLU A 35 14.11 -1.61 33.96
C GLU A 35 14.54 -0.15 33.97
N PRO A 36 13.86 0.74 34.72
CA PRO A 36 14.18 2.15 34.72
C PRO A 36 15.64 2.32 35.15
N VAL A 37 16.54 2.43 34.18
CA VAL A 37 17.95 2.67 34.42
C VAL A 37 18.00 4.08 34.96
N LYS A 38 18.08 4.17 36.29
CA LYS A 38 18.28 5.36 37.09
C LYS A 38 19.12 6.36 36.29
N ALA A 39 18.48 7.43 35.86
CA ALA A 39 19.11 8.46 35.06
C ALA A 39 20.41 8.94 35.74
N PRO A 40 21.59 8.83 35.10
CA PRO A 40 22.63 9.78 35.40
C PRO A 40 22.11 11.13 34.89
N LYS A 41 21.85 12.04 35.84
CA LYS A 41 21.59 13.45 35.57
C LYS A 41 22.65 13.95 34.57
N PRO A 42 22.29 14.37 33.35
CA PRO A 42 23.26 15.03 32.49
C PRO A 42 23.60 16.37 33.14
N GLU A 43 24.83 16.51 33.62
CA GLU A 43 25.43 17.81 33.89
C GLU A 43 25.45 18.63 32.59
N PRO A 44 25.28 19.96 32.66
CA PRO A 44 25.19 20.80 31.47
C PRO A 44 26.57 20.92 30.82
N ILE A 45 26.83 20.10 29.81
CA ILE A 45 28.05 20.23 29.00
C ILE A 45 27.80 21.28 27.92
N GLN A 46 28.69 22.26 27.93
CA GLN A 46 28.59 23.57 27.33
C GLN A 46 28.43 23.51 25.81
N GLN A 47 27.61 24.44 25.32
CA GLN A 47 27.34 24.71 23.92
C GLN A 47 28.64 25.11 23.22
N VAL A 48 29.14 24.27 22.32
CA VAL A 48 30.10 24.71 21.29
C VAL A 48 29.32 24.85 20.00
N SER A 49 29.03 26.11 19.68
CA SER A 49 28.63 26.58 18.36
C SER A 49 29.73 26.30 17.36
N VAL A 50 29.48 25.38 16.42
CA VAL A 50 30.17 25.39 15.13
C VAL A 50 29.16 25.82 14.09
N GLU A 51 29.24 27.10 13.78
CA GLU A 51 28.65 27.70 12.60
C GLU A 51 29.31 27.04 11.39
N THR A 52 28.54 26.38 10.55
CA THR A 52 29.00 26.03 9.20
C THR A 52 27.79 26.19 8.30
N GLU A 53 27.77 27.32 7.62
CA GLU A 53 26.90 27.58 6.48
C GLU A 53 27.04 26.45 5.46
N GLU A 54 25.93 25.84 5.09
CA GLU A 54 25.76 25.22 3.78
C GLU A 54 24.36 25.61 3.29
N PRO A 55 24.26 26.54 2.31
CA PRO A 55 22.98 26.96 1.78
C PRO A 55 22.43 25.85 0.89
N TYR A 56 21.62 24.95 1.46
CA TYR A 56 20.93 23.94 0.67
C TYR A 56 19.75 24.58 -0.08
N VAL A 57 20.05 25.03 -1.30
CA VAL A 57 19.06 25.37 -2.33
C VAL A 57 18.18 24.14 -2.61
N GLY A 58 16.95 24.16 -2.11
CA GLY A 58 15.96 23.14 -2.43
C GLY A 58 15.54 23.23 -3.90
N PRO A 59 15.52 22.14 -4.67
CA PRO A 59 14.93 22.17 -5.99
C PRO A 59 13.40 22.29 -5.86
N SER A 60 12.90 23.48 -6.20
CA SER A 60 11.50 23.71 -6.54
C SER A 60 11.08 22.67 -7.57
N SER A 61 10.17 21.78 -7.17
CA SER A 61 9.53 20.81 -8.06
C SER A 61 8.03 20.97 -7.95
N GLU A 62 7.56 22.15 -8.34
CA GLU A 62 6.19 22.35 -8.81
C GLU A 62 6.06 21.66 -10.17
N GLY A 63 5.68 20.38 -10.14
CA GLY A 63 5.27 19.65 -11.34
C GLY A 63 3.79 19.31 -11.25
N PRO A 64 2.90 19.95 -12.03
CA PRO A 64 1.54 19.43 -12.16
C PRO A 64 1.61 18.05 -12.80
N SER A 65 1.29 17.03 -12.02
CA SER A 65 1.08 15.67 -12.48
C SER A 65 0.07 15.68 -13.61
N HIS A 66 0.59 15.43 -14.80
CA HIS A 66 -0.09 15.28 -16.08
C HIS A 66 -1.38 14.46 -15.91
N LEU A 67 -2.53 15.15 -15.86
CA LEU A 67 -3.85 14.55 -15.95
C LEU A 67 -3.99 13.98 -17.37
N MET A 68 -3.66 12.69 -17.52
CA MET A 68 -4.02 11.91 -18.69
C MET A 68 -5.55 11.84 -18.76
N LYS A 69 -6.15 12.72 -19.58
CA LYS A 69 -7.57 12.64 -19.94
C LYS A 69 -7.71 11.55 -21.02
N SER A 70 -7.73 10.30 -20.59
CA SER A 70 -8.13 9.18 -21.46
C SER A 70 -9.65 9.18 -21.57
N GLU A 71 -10.18 10.03 -22.45
CA GLU A 71 -11.59 9.98 -22.85
C GLU A 71 -11.67 9.21 -24.17
N LYS A 72 -11.67 7.88 -24.07
CA LYS A 72 -12.18 7.00 -25.13
C LYS A 72 -13.47 6.36 -24.62
N ALA A 73 -14.52 7.17 -24.56
CA ALA A 73 -15.90 6.74 -24.67
C ALA A 73 -16.27 6.96 -26.14
N GLU A 74 -16.99 6.13 -26.88
CA GLU A 74 -17.79 4.91 -26.68
C GLU A 74 -18.13 4.47 -28.15
N PRO A 75 -19.13 3.63 -28.48
CA PRO A 75 -19.66 2.43 -27.86
C PRO A 75 -19.81 1.27 -28.89
N THR A 76 -20.39 0.17 -28.43
CA THR A 76 -21.30 -0.73 -29.20
C THR A 76 -20.80 -1.41 -30.46
N GLU A 77 -20.51 -2.71 -30.36
CA GLU A 77 -21.33 -3.73 -31.05
C GLU A 77 -21.04 -5.14 -30.50
N SER A 78 -22.01 -5.66 -29.76
CA SER A 78 -22.36 -7.08 -29.78
C SER A 78 -23.82 -7.07 -30.26
N PRO A 79 -24.30 -7.93 -31.18
CA PRO A 79 -24.18 -9.39 -31.16
C PRO A 79 -23.90 -9.98 -32.58
N VAL A 80 -23.62 -11.25 -32.80
CA VAL A 80 -24.60 -12.34 -32.91
C VAL A 80 -23.90 -13.70 -32.99
N LEU A 81 -24.59 -14.70 -32.47
CA LEU A 81 -24.22 -16.09 -32.34
C LEU A 81 -24.07 -16.75 -33.71
N ASP A 82 -22.97 -17.47 -33.92
CA ASP A 82 -22.86 -18.43 -35.01
C ASP A 82 -22.58 -19.82 -34.41
N ARG A 83 -23.67 -20.59 -34.23
CA ARG A 83 -23.66 -21.99 -33.77
C ARG A 83 -23.91 -22.91 -34.96
N GLU A 84 -23.04 -22.82 -35.95
CA GLU A 84 -22.83 -23.82 -37.00
C GLU A 84 -21.50 -24.51 -36.66
N SER A 85 -21.39 -25.82 -36.43
CA SER A 85 -22.11 -26.95 -36.99
C SER A 85 -22.13 -28.08 -35.96
N GLY A 86 -23.33 -28.40 -35.47
CA GLY A 86 -23.60 -29.63 -34.72
C GLY A 86 -24.70 -30.42 -35.42
N LYS A 87 -24.47 -30.87 -36.65
CA LYS A 87 -25.39 -31.81 -37.31
C LYS A 87 -25.30 -33.16 -36.60
N ALA A 88 -26.37 -33.53 -35.91
CA ALA A 88 -26.58 -34.86 -35.39
C ALA A 88 -26.69 -35.87 -36.55
N VAL A 89 -25.92 -36.96 -36.48
CA VAL A 89 -26.19 -38.18 -37.24
C VAL A 89 -27.46 -38.80 -36.67
N VAL A 90 -28.56 -38.71 -37.41
CA VAL A 90 -29.72 -39.59 -37.20
C VAL A 90 -29.39 -40.93 -37.85
N LYS A 91 -28.97 -41.89 -37.01
CA LYS A 91 -29.01 -43.31 -37.36
C LYS A 91 -30.41 -43.78 -37.01
N ASP A 92 -31.30 -43.78 -37.98
CA ASP A 92 -32.56 -44.49 -37.86
C ASP A 92 -32.52 -45.72 -38.77
N ILE A 93 -32.54 -46.83 -38.06
CA ILE A 93 -32.62 -48.22 -38.46
C ILE A 93 -33.95 -48.47 -39.16
N LEU A 94 -33.89 -48.99 -40.39
CA LEU A 94 -34.87 -49.94 -40.93
C LEU A 94 -34.12 -51.05 -41.68
#